data_AF-A0AAV4EX48-F1
#
_entry.id   AF-A0AAV4EX48-F1
#
_cell.length_a   1.000
_cell.length_b   1.000
_cell.length_c   1.000
_cell.angle_alpha   90.00
_cell.angle_beta   90.00
_cell.angle_gamma   90.00
#
_symmetry.space_group_name_H-M   'P 1'
#
loop_
_entity.id
_entity.type
_entity.pdbx_description
1 polymer ?
#
loop_
_entity_poly.entity_id
_entity_poly.type
_entity_poly.pdbx_seq_one_letter_code
_entity_poly.pdbx_strand_id
1 'polypeptide(L)'
;MLDYKLHSKVLSNNDLIDYPSGENIGNALLAVLTEWEIMDKINADGAAVNDAALRHIGLKDKHAYCVGHKLNLVVKDFIVHYEPVVSKVRQIANCSTTAPSRQANYMHSS
;
A
#
# COMPACT_ATOMS: atom_id res chain seq x y z
N MET A 1 5.39 37.15 2.90
CA MET A 1 4.22 36.35 3.30
C MET A 1 4.56 34.91 2.94
N LEU A 2 4.77 34.03 3.92
CA LEU A 2 5.09 32.64 3.67
C LEU A 2 3.81 31.93 3.22
N ASP A 3 3.83 31.34 2.03
CA ASP A 3 2.73 30.54 1.51
C ASP A 3 2.81 29.15 2.14
N TYR A 4 1.93 28.87 3.11
CA TYR A 4 1.91 27.60 3.88
C TYR A 4 1.15 26.48 3.16
N LYS A 5 0.89 26.62 1.86
CA LYS A 5 0.07 25.68 1.12
C LYS A 5 0.85 24.42 0.77
N LEU A 6 0.39 23.28 1.27
CA LEU A 6 0.92 21.98 0.85
C LEU A 6 0.43 21.69 -0.57
N HIS A 7 1.35 21.53 -1.51
CA HIS A 7 1.05 21.10 -2.86
C HIS A 7 1.22 19.59 -2.97
N SER A 8 0.11 18.88 -3.13
CA SER A 8 0.10 17.46 -3.43
C SER A 8 -0.40 17.27 -4.86
N LYS A 9 0.42 16.66 -5.72
CA LYS A 9 0.05 16.27 -7.07
C LYS A 9 0.51 14.83 -7.29
N VAL A 10 -0.34 14.04 -7.95
CA VAL A 10 0.06 12.73 -8.45
C VAL A 10 0.90 12.96 -9.69
N LEU A 11 2.16 12.54 -9.68
CA LEU A 11 3.07 12.67 -10.83
C LEU A 11 2.84 11.54 -11.84
N SER A 12 2.55 10.34 -11.37
CA SER A 12 2.31 9.18 -12.21
C SER A 12 1.50 8.11 -11.47
N ASN A 13 0.76 7.31 -12.22
CA ASN A 13 0.19 6.05 -11.79
C ASN A 13 0.52 5.00 -12.87
N ASN A 14 1.47 4.12 -12.58
CA ASN A 14 1.95 3.13 -13.52
C ASN A 14 1.46 1.74 -13.14
N ASP A 15 0.84 1.06 -14.08
CA ASP A 15 0.60 -0.37 -13.97
C ASP A 15 1.92 -1.12 -14.17
N LEU A 16 2.23 -2.02 -13.23
CA LEU A 16 3.37 -2.91 -13.37
C LEU A 16 2.96 -4.08 -14.25
N ILE A 17 3.57 -4.20 -15.43
CA ILE A 17 3.24 -5.19 -16.45
C ILE A 17 3.57 -6.62 -15.98
N ASP A 18 4.56 -6.76 -15.09
CA ASP A 18 5.08 -8.03 -14.57
C ASP A 18 4.96 -8.12 -13.03
N TYR A 19 5.37 -9.27 -12.46
CA TYR A 19 5.42 -9.50 -11.01
C TYR A 19 6.08 -8.30 -10.28
N PRO A 20 5.54 -7.85 -9.13
CA PRO A 20 6.04 -6.68 -8.41
C PRO A 20 7.37 -7.00 -7.69
N SER A 21 8.43 -7.13 -8.47
CA SER A 21 9.81 -7.22 -8.00
C SER A 21 10.37 -5.82 -7.75
N GLY A 22 11.41 -5.73 -6.91
CA GLY A 22 12.11 -4.47 -6.67
C GLY A 22 12.67 -3.88 -7.96
N GLU A 23 13.20 -4.70 -8.87
CA GLU A 23 13.71 -4.26 -10.17
C GLU A 23 12.63 -3.61 -11.04
N ASN A 24 11.46 -4.24 -11.16
CA ASN A 24 10.36 -3.71 -11.98
C ASN A 24 9.82 -2.39 -11.42
N ILE A 25 9.65 -2.31 -10.11
CA ILE A 25 9.25 -1.08 -9.42
C ILE A 25 10.33 -0.01 -9.58
N GLY A 26 11.60 -0.38 -9.43
CA GLY A 26 12.74 0.52 -9.60
C GLY A 26 12.80 1.10 -11.01
N ASN A 27 12.66 0.28 -12.04
CA ASN A 27 12.67 0.73 -13.44
C ASN A 27 11.51 1.70 -13.73
N ALA A 28 10.29 1.37 -13.30
CA ALA A 28 9.12 2.24 -13.47
C ALA A 28 9.30 3.58 -12.72
N LEU A 29 9.87 3.52 -11.51
CA LEU A 29 10.16 4.71 -10.72
C LEU A 29 11.25 5.59 -11.36
N LEU A 30 12.32 4.98 -11.86
CA LEU A 30 13.42 5.67 -12.53
C LEU A 30 12.92 6.44 -13.76
N ALA A 31 12.02 5.84 -14.54
CA ALA A 31 11.41 6.50 -15.70
C ALA A 31 10.68 7.79 -15.30
N VAL A 32 9.85 7.74 -14.25
CA VAL A 32 9.12 8.91 -13.75
C VAL A 32 10.07 9.96 -13.16
N LEU A 33 11.04 9.55 -12.34
CA LEU A 33 11.98 10.49 -11.73
C LEU A 33 12.85 11.20 -12.79
N THR A 34 13.17 10.49 -13.87
CA THR A 34 13.94 11.05 -15.01
C THR A 34 13.07 11.99 -15.83
N GLU A 35 11.84 11.60 -16.17
CA GLU A 35 10.90 12.43 -16.95
C GLU A 35 10.66 13.80 -16.29
N TRP A 36 10.57 13.82 -14.97
CA TRP A 36 10.30 15.03 -14.18
C TRP A 36 11.55 15.72 -13.65
N GLU A 37 12.75 15.18 -13.90
CA GLU A 37 14.04 15.71 -13.42
C GLU A 37 14.10 15.89 -11.88
N ILE A 38 13.64 14.90 -11.12
CA ILE A 38 13.49 14.94 -9.65
C ILE A 38 14.17 13.78 -8.91
N MET A 39 15.27 13.26 -9.46
CA MET A 39 15.97 12.05 -8.97
C MET A 39 16.26 12.02 -7.47
N ASP A 40 16.49 13.16 -6.82
CA ASP A 40 16.83 13.27 -5.40
C ASP A 40 15.62 13.53 -4.48
N LYS A 41 14.42 13.76 -5.03
CA LYS A 41 13.22 14.20 -4.30
C LYS A 41 12.22 13.08 -4.02
N ILE A 42 12.73 11.90 -3.69
CA ILE A 42 11.91 10.76 -3.32
C ILE A 42 12.09 10.38 -1.86
N ASN A 43 11.01 9.90 -1.25
CA ASN A 43 11.05 9.09 -0.04
C ASN A 43 10.07 7.93 -0.22
N ALA A 44 10.55 6.70 -0.03
CA ALA A 44 9.69 5.51 -0.02
C ALA A 44 9.44 5.03 1.41
N ASP A 45 8.35 4.28 1.61
CA ASP A 45 8.16 3.56 2.87
C ASP A 45 9.20 2.44 3.04
N GLY A 46 9.32 1.90 4.26
CA GLY A 46 10.27 0.84 4.58
C GLY A 46 9.78 -0.57 4.24
N ALA A 47 8.93 -0.73 3.22
CA ALA A 47 8.54 -2.06 2.76
C ALA A 47 9.71 -2.72 2.00
N ALA A 48 9.96 -4.02 2.25
CA ALA A 48 11.12 -4.73 1.68
C ALA A 48 11.23 -4.65 0.14
N VAL A 49 10.09 -4.60 -0.56
CA VAL A 49 10.07 -4.46 -2.02
C VAL A 49 10.51 -3.06 -2.48
N ASN A 50 10.17 -2.03 -1.71
CA ASN A 50 10.57 -0.64 -1.97
C ASN A 50 12.05 -0.44 -1.65
N ASP A 51 12.58 -1.09 -0.60
CA ASP A 51 14.02 -1.16 -0.34
C ASP A 51 14.78 -1.77 -1.53
N ALA A 52 14.27 -2.88 -2.08
CA ALA A 52 14.86 -3.50 -3.25
C ALA A 52 14.82 -2.58 -4.48
N ALA A 53 13.71 -1.87 -4.69
CA ALA A 53 13.58 -0.91 -5.79
C ALA A 53 14.52 0.29 -5.66
N LEU A 54 14.64 0.88 -4.47
CA LEU A 54 15.54 1.99 -4.22
C LEU A 54 17.01 1.57 -4.35
N ARG A 55 17.37 0.35 -3.93
CA ARG A 55 18.72 -0.20 -4.15
C ARG A 55 19.02 -0.38 -5.63
N HIS A 56 18.06 -0.90 -6.40
CA HIS A 56 18.20 -1.10 -7.84
C HIS A 56 18.56 0.18 -8.58
N ILE A 57 17.94 1.31 -8.20
CA ILE A 57 18.17 2.61 -8.83
C ILE A 57 19.22 3.49 -8.12
N GLY A 58 19.96 2.94 -7.15
CA GLY A 58 21.04 3.65 -6.45
C GLY A 58 20.59 4.69 -5.42
N LEU A 59 19.34 4.65 -4.95
CA LEU A 59 18.72 5.59 -4.01
C LEU A 59 18.41 4.95 -2.63
N LYS A 60 19.20 3.97 -2.20
CA LYS A 60 19.00 3.16 -0.99
C LYS A 60 18.84 3.92 0.34
N ASP A 61 19.19 5.20 0.40
CA ASP A 61 19.11 6.01 1.62
C ASP A 61 17.84 6.90 1.64
N LYS A 62 16.98 6.81 0.61
CA LYS A 62 15.77 7.62 0.45
C LYS A 62 14.53 6.95 1.06
N HIS A 63 14.64 6.59 2.34
CA HIS A 63 13.56 6.01 3.11
C HIS A 63 12.92 7.02 4.05
N ALA A 64 11.59 7.02 4.11
CA ALA A 64 10.83 7.66 5.16
C ALA A 64 10.01 6.62 5.94
N TYR A 65 9.90 6.82 7.24
CA TYR A 65 9.01 6.01 8.05
C TYR A 65 7.56 6.37 7.74
N CYS A 66 6.87 5.50 7.00
CA CYS A 66 5.43 5.62 6.81
C CYS A 66 4.70 5.32 8.12
N VAL A 67 4.07 6.34 8.71
CA VAL A 67 3.29 6.22 9.94
C VAL A 67 2.12 5.24 9.77
N GLY A 68 1.48 5.25 8.60
CA GLY A 68 0.41 4.30 8.27
C GLY A 68 0.89 2.84 8.26
N HIS A 69 2.07 2.58 7.72
CA HIS A 69 2.68 1.24 7.75
C HIS A 69 2.95 0.79 9.19
N LYS A 70 3.55 1.66 10.03
CA LYS A 70 3.79 1.35 11.45
C LYS A 70 2.50 1.10 12.22
N LEU A 71 1.47 1.92 12.01
CA LEU A 71 0.17 1.74 12.64
C LEU A 71 -0.44 0.39 12.23
N ASN A 72 -0.36 0.02 10.95
CA ASN A 72 -0.83 -1.27 10.47
C ASN A 72 -0.10 -2.45 11.13
N LEU A 73 1.22 -2.36 11.33
CA LEU A 73 1.98 -3.39 12.05
C LEU A 73 1.51 -3.53 13.50
N VAL A 74 1.40 -2.41 14.24
CA VAL A 74 0.93 -2.41 15.64
C VAL A 74 -0.48 -3.01 15.74
N VAL A 75 -1.39 -2.62 14.85
CA VAL A 75 -2.75 -3.15 14.82
C VAL A 75 -2.75 -4.65 14.50
N LYS A 76 -1.95 -5.10 13.53
CA LYS A 76 -1.81 -6.53 13.20
C LYS A 76 -1.32 -7.35 14.40
N ASP A 77 -0.28 -6.87 15.09
CA ASP A 77 0.27 -7.56 16.25
C ASP A 77 -0.80 -7.69 17.36
N PHE A 78 -1.58 -6.64 17.58
CA PHE A 78 -2.65 -6.67 18.58
C PHE A 78 -3.79 -7.62 18.18
N ILE A 79 -4.14 -7.67 16.88
CA ILE A 79 -5.20 -8.52 16.34
C ILE A 79 -4.91 -10.01 16.56
N VAL A 80 -3.65 -10.43 16.57
CA VAL A 80 -3.26 -11.83 16.83
C VAL A 80 -3.82 -12.33 18.17
N HIS A 81 -3.91 -11.46 19.18
CA HIS A 81 -4.50 -11.82 20.48
C HIS A 81 -6.01 -12.08 20.41
N TYR A 82 -6.69 -11.63 19.36
CA TYR A 82 -8.12 -11.80 19.11
C TYR A 82 -8.41 -12.72 17.93
N GLU A 83 -7.40 -13.45 17.43
CA GLU A 83 -7.51 -14.30 16.24
C GLU A 83 -8.70 -15.29 16.29
N PRO A 84 -9.08 -15.91 17.43
CA PRO A 84 -10.26 -16.77 17.48
C PRO A 84 -11.57 -16.06 17.12
N VAL A 85 -11.73 -14.79 17.52
CA VAL A 85 -12.91 -13.98 17.22
C VAL A 85 -12.85 -13.50 15.78
N VAL A 86 -11.69 -13.00 15.36
CA VAL A 86 -11.44 -12.50 13.99
C VAL A 86 -11.66 -13.60 12.96
N SER A 87 -11.23 -14.84 13.25
CA SER A 87 -11.44 -16.01 12.40
C SER A 87 -12.94 -16.32 12.23
N LYS A 88 -13.72 -16.27 13.30
CA LYS A 88 -15.19 -16.44 13.22
C LYS A 88 -15.85 -15.34 12.40
N VAL A 89 -15.43 -14.08 12.56
CA VAL A 89 -15.94 -12.95 11.76
C VAL A 89 -15.59 -13.14 10.28
N ARG A 90 -14.36 -13.56 9.95
CA ARG A 90 -13.95 -13.87 8.57
C ARG A 90 -14.77 -15.01 7.98
N GLN A 91 -15.06 -16.06 8.74
CA GLN A 91 -15.91 -17.16 8.28
C GLN A 91 -17.32 -16.68 7.96
N ILE A 92 -17.94 -15.87 8.84
CA ILE A 92 -19.28 -15.29 8.60
C ILE A 92 -19.26 -14.42 7.34
N ALA A 93 -18.26 -13.54 7.20
CA ALA A 93 -18.11 -12.66 6.03
C ALA A 93 -17.97 -13.47 4.72
N ASN A 94 -17.15 -14.52 4.73
CA ASN A 94 -16.97 -15.39 3.57
C ASN A 94 -18.24 -16.19 3.24
N CYS A 95 -19.01 -16.63 4.24
CA CYS A 95 -20.30 -17.28 4.03
C CYS A 95 -21.34 -16.32 3.43
N SER A 96 -21.31 -15.03 3.75
CA SER A 96 -22.22 -14.02 3.17
C SER A 96 -21.88 -13.63 1.72
N THR A 97 -20.62 -13.76 1.30
CA THR A 97 -20.19 -13.42 -0.07
C THR A 97 -20.29 -14.60 -1.04
N THR A 98 -20.31 -15.84 -0.55
CA THR A 98 -20.33 -17.06 -1.40
C THR A 98 -21.71 -17.70 -1.59
N ALA A 99 -22.74 -17.23 -0.90
CA ALA A 99 -24.10 -17.78 -0.99
C ALA A 99 -25.11 -16.75 -1.56
N PRO A 100 -25.49 -16.84 -2.86
CA PRO A 100 -26.45 -15.93 -3.48
C PRO A 100 -27.81 -15.87 -2.77
N SER A 101 -28.22 -16.98 -2.14
CA SER A 101 -29.51 -17.11 -1.46
C SER A 101 -29.64 -16.31 -0.15
N ARG A 102 -28.52 -15.86 0.46
CA ARG A 102 -28.56 -15.10 1.72
C ARG A 102 -28.45 -13.58 1.55
N GLN A 103 -27.93 -13.09 0.42
CA GLN A 103 -27.98 -11.66 0.07
C GLN A 103 -29.44 -11.16 -0.08
N ALA A 104 -30.32 -11.98 -0.64
CA ALA A 104 -31.73 -11.66 -0.81
C ALA A 104 -32.48 -11.47 0.53
N ASN A 105 -32.18 -12.29 1.55
CA ASN A 105 -32.87 -12.22 2.84
C ASN A 105 -32.49 -10.99 3.68
N TYR A 106 -31.27 -10.45 3.51
CA TYR A 106 -30.86 -9.21 4.19
C TYR A 106 -31.47 -7.97 3.53
N MET A 107 -31.63 -7.95 2.20
CA MET A 107 -32.24 -6.81 1.49
C MET A 107 -33.77 -6.71 1.68
N HIS A 108 -34.45 -7.80 2.03
CA HIS A 108 -35.91 -7.82 2.26
C HIS A 108 -36.35 -7.67 3.72
N SER A 109 -35.41 -7.51 4.65
CA SER A 109 -35.69 -7.36 6.09
C SER A 109 -35.52 -5.91 6.60
N SER A 110 -35.52 -4.92 5.69
CA SER A 110 -35.49 -3.47 6.00
C SER A 110 -36.86 -2.83 5.78
#